data_AF-A0A1Q2CWF1-F1
#
_entry.id   AF-A0A1Q2CWF1-F1
#
_cell.length_a   1.000
_cell.length_b   1.000
_cell.length_c   1.000
_cell.angle_alpha   90.00
_cell.angle_beta   90.00
_cell.angle_gamma   90.00
#
_symmetry.space_group_name_H-M   'P 1'
#
loop_
_entity.id
_entity.type
_entity.pdbx_description
1 polymer ?
#
loop_
_entity_poly.entity_id
_entity_poly.type
_entity_poly.pdbx_seq_one_letter_code
_entity_poly.pdbx_strand_id
1 'polypeptide(L)'
;MRARNWDERTIVWLPRFFSSERMRDVSRLVILNYLLEGAGDRYASFADHLSETGRVQAKTILQSQREALLHRIRQAIQVAYDVESPLSSGDVVGDASNPEVLASLTPSFTPRPSAGGTLKQAYEYLVREAFSATYPAHPRFEPGDEEVRPRELQVAYSYVEQALADRENRVPLGPDAAAARRIANPLGVGKAAETHFLMGDEYFAAWGPEFERRLGSRDADARGPVTVGEVRGWIAGMEPKVGLTREVADLVILAWAALRRRAWYHHGVTIDAPKPGALRDDMELREQPMPTEDEWATAIRLAGSILGLTSSTHATPSAVANLAQAVRAKAIEWSEPSARLVTALESAGRSVGVDESRPNQRLATARAAADLCEVLRGLNGLPLIKRLAAADIPQPTATGRSLASAGAVAAMVTGYDWHRFAPLITASSGEGERADEAAGILTRLREALLADEFTTQLAPAITNADRELFEWLARGNPGPKPPVSPPPVAPKPGTSGRASLRGRGGLSSVSDQLREFVDQHPDENVVVEWRVE
;
A
#
# COMPACT_ATOMS: atom_id res chain seq x y z
N MET A 1 -50.31 22.47 15.95
CA MET A 1 -48.85 22.31 15.94
C MET A 1 -48.15 23.66 16.14
N ARG A 2 -48.36 24.65 15.26
CA ARG A 2 -47.89 26.04 15.48
C ARG A 2 -48.26 26.63 16.85
N ALA A 3 -49.53 26.53 17.27
CA ALA A 3 -49.98 26.99 18.58
C ALA A 3 -49.33 26.27 19.78
N ARG A 4 -48.62 25.16 19.55
CA ARG A 4 -47.86 24.41 20.56
C ARG A 4 -46.34 24.63 20.43
N ASN A 5 -45.88 25.56 19.59
CA ASN A 5 -44.47 25.87 19.33
C ASN A 5 -43.61 24.64 19.00
N TRP A 6 -44.16 23.70 18.21
CA TRP A 6 -43.37 22.59 17.69
C TRP A 6 -42.38 23.10 16.66
N ASP A 7 -41.09 22.88 16.91
CA ASP A 7 -40.01 23.21 15.99
C ASP A 7 -39.59 21.95 15.21
N GLU A 8 -40.25 21.75 14.07
CA GLU A 8 -39.92 20.69 13.12
C GLU A 8 -39.69 21.30 11.74
N ARG A 9 -38.76 20.71 10.99
CA ARG A 9 -38.39 21.14 9.62
C ARG A 9 -39.45 20.71 8.62
N THR A 10 -40.62 21.33 8.71
CA THR A 10 -41.79 20.97 7.92
C THR A 10 -42.45 22.21 7.36
N ILE A 11 -42.68 22.17 6.05
CA ILE A 11 -43.46 23.16 5.31
C ILE A 11 -44.72 22.48 4.83
N VAL A 12 -45.84 23.15 5.07
CA VAL A 12 -47.18 22.77 4.64
C VAL A 12 -47.58 23.71 3.52
N TRP A 13 -47.87 23.15 2.35
CA TRP A 13 -48.41 23.89 1.21
C TRP A 13 -49.78 23.33 0.87
N LEU A 14 -50.83 23.96 1.40
CA LEU A 14 -52.20 23.48 1.32
C LEU A 14 -52.98 24.33 0.30
N PRO A 15 -53.43 23.76 -0.82
CA PRO A 15 -54.10 24.54 -1.85
C PRO A 15 -55.49 25.01 -1.40
N ARG A 16 -55.94 26.12 -1.98
CA ARG A 16 -57.34 26.55 -1.91
C ARG A 16 -58.24 25.60 -2.71
N PHE A 17 -59.50 25.49 -2.32
CA PHE A 17 -60.50 24.77 -3.10
C PHE A 17 -60.86 25.53 -4.38
N PHE A 18 -61.11 24.78 -5.46
CA PHE A 18 -61.63 25.38 -6.70
C PHE A 18 -63.04 25.92 -6.54
N SER A 19 -63.35 26.96 -7.31
CA SER A 19 -64.72 27.45 -7.46
C SER A 19 -65.61 26.41 -8.13
N SER A 20 -66.93 26.53 -7.95
CA SER A 20 -67.89 25.63 -8.60
C SER A 20 -67.80 25.67 -10.13
N GLU A 21 -67.35 26.79 -10.71
CA GLU A 21 -67.06 26.87 -12.15
C GLU A 21 -65.87 26.00 -12.53
N ARG A 22 -64.73 26.13 -11.84
CA ARG A 22 -63.54 25.33 -12.16
C ARG A 22 -63.75 23.84 -11.88
N MET A 23 -64.57 23.48 -10.90
CA MET A 23 -64.98 22.09 -10.69
C MET A 23 -65.81 21.53 -11.86
N ARG A 24 -66.63 22.34 -12.54
CA ARG A 24 -67.33 21.92 -13.77
C ARG A 24 -66.34 21.71 -14.93
N ASP A 25 -65.35 22.59 -15.06
CA ASP A 25 -64.29 22.43 -16.06
C ASP A 25 -63.48 21.15 -15.83
N VAL A 26 -63.13 20.83 -14.58
CA VAL A 26 -62.47 19.56 -14.20
C VAL A 26 -63.36 18.37 -14.57
N SER A 27 -64.64 18.42 -14.23
CA SER A 27 -65.58 17.34 -14.56
C SER A 27 -65.66 17.11 -16.07
N ARG A 28 -65.72 18.18 -16.86
CA ARG A 28 -65.72 18.10 -18.33
C ARG A 28 -64.40 17.56 -18.88
N LEU A 29 -63.26 17.96 -18.32
CA LEU A 29 -61.97 17.43 -18.71
C LEU A 29 -61.88 15.92 -18.48
N VAL A 30 -62.38 15.42 -17.35
CA VAL A 30 -62.43 13.97 -17.06
C VAL A 30 -63.25 13.22 -18.11
N ILE A 31 -64.42 13.76 -18.49
CA ILE A 31 -65.27 13.17 -19.54
C ILE A 31 -64.52 13.13 -20.88
N LEU A 32 -63.85 14.23 -21.27
CA LEU A 32 -63.09 14.31 -22.51
C LEU A 32 -61.89 13.35 -22.51
N ASN A 33 -61.16 13.23 -21.40
CA ASN A 33 -60.06 12.28 -21.28
C ASN A 33 -60.58 10.84 -21.37
N TYR A 34 -61.70 10.51 -20.71
CA TYR A 34 -62.31 9.19 -20.81
C TYR A 34 -62.70 8.84 -22.26
N LEU A 35 -63.24 9.82 -22.99
CA LEU A 35 -63.67 9.65 -24.38
C LEU A 35 -62.50 9.54 -25.36
N LEU A 36 -61.42 10.30 -25.15
CA LEU A 36 -60.33 10.49 -26.10
C LEU A 36 -59.06 9.68 -25.81
N GLU A 37 -58.82 9.28 -24.56
CA GLU A 37 -57.64 8.51 -24.12
C GLU A 37 -58.04 7.04 -23.87
N GLY A 38 -57.12 6.09 -23.95
CA GLY A 38 -57.32 4.66 -23.62
C GLY A 38 -57.08 3.66 -24.76
N ALA A 39 -56.84 2.40 -24.39
CA ALA A 39 -56.70 1.30 -25.35
C ALA A 39 -58.09 0.86 -25.85
N GLY A 40 -58.45 1.31 -27.05
CA GLY A 40 -59.70 0.96 -27.73
C GLY A 40 -60.38 2.16 -28.39
N ASP A 41 -61.30 1.88 -29.32
CA ASP A 41 -61.97 2.91 -30.13
C ASP A 41 -63.23 3.46 -29.45
N ARG A 42 -63.10 3.88 -28.17
CA ARG A 42 -64.23 4.39 -27.36
C ARG A 42 -64.95 5.55 -28.05
N TYR A 43 -64.17 6.44 -28.63
CA TYR A 43 -64.69 7.54 -29.42
C TYR A 43 -65.55 7.05 -30.60
N ALA A 44 -65.13 6.01 -31.32
CA ALA A 44 -65.92 5.47 -32.42
C ALA A 44 -67.30 5.01 -31.93
N SER A 45 -67.37 4.20 -30.85
CA SER A 45 -68.63 3.70 -30.31
C SER A 45 -69.61 4.80 -29.89
N PHE A 46 -69.13 5.89 -29.28
CA PHE A 46 -70.00 7.01 -28.89
C PHE A 46 -70.35 7.93 -30.07
N ALA A 47 -69.58 7.88 -31.17
CA ALA A 47 -69.76 8.72 -32.34
C ALA A 47 -70.39 7.96 -33.53
N ASP A 48 -70.90 6.74 -33.32
CA ASP A 48 -71.49 5.88 -34.37
C ASP A 48 -72.70 6.51 -35.10
N HIS A 49 -73.35 7.49 -34.47
CA HIS A 49 -74.44 8.26 -35.06
C HIS A 49 -73.97 9.35 -36.04
N LEU A 50 -72.66 9.61 -36.14
CA LEU A 50 -72.07 10.61 -37.03
C LEU A 50 -71.50 9.97 -38.30
N SER A 51 -71.55 10.70 -39.41
CA SER A 51 -70.85 10.31 -40.64
C SER A 51 -69.35 10.17 -40.40
N GLU A 52 -68.64 9.43 -41.26
CA GLU A 52 -67.18 9.27 -41.16
C GLU A 52 -66.43 10.61 -41.15
N THR A 53 -66.84 11.55 -42.01
CA THR A 53 -66.32 12.92 -42.03
C THR A 53 -66.69 13.70 -40.76
N GLY A 54 -67.91 13.54 -40.25
CA GLY A 54 -68.36 14.17 -39.00
C GLY A 54 -67.62 13.64 -37.77
N ARG A 55 -67.26 12.35 -37.74
CA ARG A 55 -66.46 11.73 -36.68
C ARG A 55 -65.06 12.33 -36.61
N VAL A 56 -64.40 12.55 -37.76
CA VAL A 56 -63.07 13.19 -37.78
C VAL A 56 -63.16 14.63 -37.26
N GLN A 57 -64.12 15.42 -37.75
CA GLN A 57 -64.29 16.82 -37.36
C GLN A 57 -64.62 16.97 -35.86
N ALA A 58 -65.55 16.18 -35.34
CA ALA A 58 -65.93 16.21 -33.93
C ALA A 58 -64.75 15.80 -33.02
N LYS A 59 -63.91 14.85 -33.46
CA LYS A 59 -62.72 14.44 -32.71
C LYS A 59 -61.73 15.59 -32.56
N THR A 60 -61.46 16.32 -33.64
CA THR A 60 -60.59 17.50 -33.62
C THR A 60 -61.12 18.59 -32.69
N ILE A 61 -62.43 18.86 -32.72
CA ILE A 61 -63.06 19.85 -31.82
C ILE A 61 -62.91 19.42 -30.35
N LEU A 62 -63.17 18.15 -30.03
CA LEU A 62 -63.07 17.64 -28.66
C LEU A 62 -61.63 17.63 -28.16
N GLN A 63 -60.65 17.32 -29.02
CA GLN A 63 -59.22 17.43 -28.70
C GLN A 63 -58.82 18.88 -28.37
N SER A 64 -59.25 19.83 -29.19
CA SER A 64 -59.03 21.26 -28.92
C SER A 64 -59.68 21.72 -27.62
N GLN A 65 -60.93 21.30 -27.33
CA GLN A 65 -61.59 21.60 -26.06
C GLN A 65 -60.86 21.00 -24.87
N ARG A 66 -60.36 19.76 -24.99
CA ARG A 66 -59.56 19.09 -23.96
C ARG A 66 -58.29 19.88 -23.66
N GLU A 67 -57.55 20.28 -24.69
CA GLU A 67 -56.31 21.06 -24.55
C GLU A 67 -56.56 22.42 -23.89
N ALA A 68 -57.63 23.12 -24.28
CA ALA A 68 -58.02 24.39 -23.68
C ALA A 68 -58.40 24.24 -22.20
N LEU A 69 -59.18 23.21 -21.84
CA LEU A 69 -59.55 22.92 -20.45
C LEU A 69 -58.32 22.53 -19.62
N LEU A 70 -57.43 21.72 -20.18
CA LEU A 70 -56.19 21.32 -19.51
C LEU A 70 -55.30 22.54 -19.22
N HIS A 71 -55.17 23.47 -20.18
CA HIS A 71 -54.43 24.70 -19.98
C HIS A 71 -55.05 25.56 -18.86
N ARG A 72 -56.37 25.75 -18.89
CA ARG A 72 -57.09 26.54 -17.88
C ARG A 72 -57.00 25.93 -16.49
N ILE A 73 -57.12 24.61 -16.35
CA ILE A 73 -56.99 23.93 -15.06
C ILE A 73 -55.56 24.05 -14.53
N ARG A 74 -54.53 23.98 -15.39
CA ARG A 74 -53.14 24.22 -14.97
C ARG A 74 -52.91 25.65 -14.45
N GLN A 75 -53.59 26.64 -15.01
CA GLN A 75 -53.58 28.01 -14.48
C GLN A 75 -54.30 28.09 -13.13
N ALA A 76 -55.50 27.51 -13.03
CA ALA A 76 -56.25 27.48 -11.77
C ALA A 76 -55.50 26.78 -10.63
N ILE A 77 -54.70 25.74 -10.92
CA ILE A 77 -53.82 25.09 -9.94
C ILE A 77 -52.77 26.08 -9.41
N GLN A 78 -52.15 26.89 -10.28
CA GLN A 78 -51.15 27.88 -9.85
C GLN A 78 -51.77 28.95 -8.94
N VAL A 79 -53.00 29.36 -9.23
CA VAL A 79 -53.79 30.24 -8.37
C VAL A 79 -54.12 29.58 -7.02
N ALA A 80 -54.51 28.29 -7.02
CA ALA A 80 -54.86 27.57 -5.79
C ALA A 80 -53.68 27.43 -4.82
N TYR A 81 -52.46 27.39 -5.34
CA TYR A 81 -51.23 27.33 -4.57
C TYR A 81 -50.62 28.72 -4.27
N ASP A 82 -51.34 29.82 -4.55
CA ASP A 82 -50.88 31.22 -4.41
C ASP A 82 -49.55 31.50 -5.17
N VAL A 83 -49.23 30.73 -6.22
CA VAL A 83 -48.10 31.00 -7.15
C VAL A 83 -48.46 32.15 -8.08
N GLU A 84 -49.71 32.19 -8.50
CA GLU A 84 -50.35 33.31 -9.20
C GLU A 84 -51.37 33.96 -8.26
N SER A 85 -51.49 35.28 -8.29
CA SER A 85 -52.31 36.00 -7.33
C SER A 85 -53.79 35.60 -7.43
N PRO A 86 -54.43 35.12 -6.34
CA PRO A 86 -55.84 34.73 -6.34
C PRO A 86 -56.81 35.90 -6.48
N LEU A 87 -56.34 37.13 -6.31
CA LEU A 87 -57.16 38.34 -6.30
C LEU A 87 -57.76 38.70 -7.67
N SER A 88 -57.39 37.98 -8.74
CA SER A 88 -57.72 38.38 -10.12
C SER A 88 -58.57 37.37 -10.91
N SER A 89 -58.67 36.10 -10.48
CA SER A 89 -59.14 35.03 -11.39
C SER A 89 -60.55 34.48 -11.13
N GLY A 90 -61.04 34.52 -9.88
CA GLY A 90 -62.31 33.86 -9.51
C GLY A 90 -62.27 32.32 -9.56
N ASP A 91 -61.08 31.74 -9.76
CA ASP A 91 -60.89 30.30 -9.96
C ASP A 91 -60.95 29.49 -8.66
N VAL A 92 -60.78 30.15 -7.52
CA VAL A 92 -60.64 29.53 -6.19
C VAL A 92 -61.60 30.17 -5.19
N VAL A 93 -61.98 29.41 -4.17
CA VAL A 93 -62.83 29.89 -3.07
C VAL A 93 -61.93 30.55 -2.02
N GLY A 94 -62.26 31.78 -1.63
CA GLY A 94 -61.65 32.44 -0.49
C GLY A 94 -62.14 31.82 0.82
N ASP A 95 -61.21 31.32 1.63
CA ASP A 95 -61.51 30.83 2.98
C ASP A 95 -60.97 31.85 4.01
N ALA A 96 -61.89 32.52 4.72
CA ALA A 96 -61.54 33.48 5.76
C ALA A 96 -60.93 32.81 7.01
N SER A 97 -61.18 31.51 7.21
CA SER A 97 -60.63 30.74 8.33
C SER A 97 -59.22 30.20 8.08
N ASN A 98 -58.82 30.11 6.80
CA ASN A 98 -57.47 29.74 6.41
C ASN A 98 -56.91 30.69 5.32
N PRO A 99 -56.41 31.87 5.73
CA PRO A 99 -55.93 32.86 4.77
C PRO A 99 -54.59 32.45 4.12
N GLU A 100 -53.79 31.59 4.77
CA GLU A 100 -52.45 31.21 4.32
C GLU A 100 -52.44 29.84 3.61
N VAL A 101 -52.03 29.84 2.35
CA VAL A 101 -51.78 28.60 1.58
C VAL A 101 -50.45 27.95 1.95
N LEU A 102 -49.52 28.72 2.50
CA LEU A 102 -48.14 28.31 2.76
C LEU A 102 -47.77 28.56 4.22
N ALA A 103 -47.36 27.50 4.92
CA ALA A 103 -47.11 27.54 6.35
C ALA A 103 -45.86 26.72 6.73
N SER A 104 -44.97 27.27 7.54
CA SER A 104 -43.85 26.54 8.18
C SER A 104 -44.17 26.22 9.64
N LEU A 105 -43.71 25.05 10.11
CA LEU A 105 -43.65 24.69 11.54
C LEU A 105 -42.36 25.18 12.20
N THR A 106 -41.31 25.46 11.43
CA THR A 106 -40.05 26.04 11.94
C THR A 106 -40.26 27.53 12.23
N PRO A 107 -40.15 28.01 13.50
CA PRO A 107 -40.45 29.40 13.87
C PRO A 107 -39.55 30.45 13.22
N SER A 108 -38.31 30.08 12.89
CA SER A 108 -37.33 30.96 12.26
C SER A 108 -37.53 31.13 10.74
N PHE A 109 -38.46 30.39 10.13
CA PHE A 109 -38.72 30.43 8.70
C PHE A 109 -40.18 30.77 8.41
N THR A 110 -40.42 31.94 7.80
CA THR A 110 -41.75 32.32 7.31
C THR A 110 -41.75 32.23 5.79
N PRO A 111 -42.35 31.17 5.21
CA PRO A 111 -42.32 30.95 3.77
C PRO A 111 -43.18 32.00 3.07
N ARG A 112 -42.71 32.51 1.93
CA ARG A 112 -43.44 33.50 1.13
C ARG A 112 -43.91 32.86 -0.17
N PRO A 113 -45.13 33.20 -0.65
CA PRO A 113 -45.54 32.81 -2.00
C PRO A 113 -44.54 33.38 -3.01
N SER A 114 -44.03 32.55 -3.92
CA SER A 114 -43.17 33.03 -5.01
C SER A 114 -44.03 33.83 -5.99
N ALA A 115 -43.71 35.11 -6.20
CA ALA A 115 -44.44 35.91 -7.16
C ALA A 115 -44.02 35.53 -8.59
N GLY A 116 -44.88 34.80 -9.30
CA GLY A 116 -44.74 34.51 -10.73
C GLY A 116 -43.91 33.27 -11.08
N GLY A 117 -44.17 32.72 -12.27
CA GLY A 117 -43.57 31.50 -12.76
C GLY A 117 -44.47 30.28 -12.64
N THR A 118 -43.91 29.10 -12.93
CA THR A 118 -44.62 27.82 -12.83
C THR A 118 -44.61 27.28 -11.40
N LEU A 119 -45.54 26.38 -11.07
CA LEU A 119 -45.55 25.67 -9.77
C LEU A 119 -44.21 24.98 -9.45
N LYS A 120 -43.50 24.48 -10.48
CA LYS A 120 -42.16 23.88 -10.32
C LYS A 120 -41.14 24.90 -9.80
N GLN A 121 -41.09 26.09 -10.41
CA GLN A 121 -40.16 27.15 -10.00
C GLN A 121 -40.48 27.66 -8.59
N ALA A 122 -41.76 27.78 -8.28
CA ALA A 122 -42.24 28.12 -6.93
C ALA A 122 -41.77 27.11 -5.88
N TYR A 123 -41.91 25.81 -6.18
CA TYR A 123 -41.42 24.73 -5.33
C TYR A 123 -39.91 24.78 -5.13
N GLU A 124 -39.13 24.92 -6.21
CA GLU A 124 -37.66 24.99 -6.15
C GLU A 124 -37.19 26.20 -5.34
N TYR A 125 -37.83 27.35 -5.49
CA TYR A 125 -37.56 28.55 -4.69
C TYR A 125 -37.86 28.33 -3.20
N LEU A 126 -39.02 27.76 -2.88
CA LEU A 126 -39.43 27.46 -1.51
C LEU A 126 -38.43 26.53 -0.80
N VAL A 127 -38.02 25.46 -1.48
CA VAL A 127 -37.03 24.51 -0.95
C VAL A 127 -35.68 25.19 -0.72
N ARG A 128 -35.22 26.03 -1.66
CA ARG A 128 -33.97 26.79 -1.53
C ARG A 128 -33.99 27.73 -0.33
N GLU A 129 -35.07 28.49 -0.15
CA GLU A 129 -35.23 29.42 0.97
C GLU A 129 -35.28 28.66 2.30
N ALA A 130 -35.97 27.51 2.34
CA ALA A 130 -36.05 26.66 3.53
C ALA A 130 -34.67 26.14 3.96
N PHE A 131 -33.88 25.63 3.01
CA PHE A 131 -32.51 25.18 3.29
C PHE A 131 -31.59 26.34 3.65
N SER A 132 -31.73 27.51 3.01
CA SER A 132 -30.96 28.71 3.34
C SER A 132 -31.25 29.22 4.75
N ALA A 133 -32.50 29.12 5.21
CA ALA A 133 -32.87 29.44 6.59
C ALA A 133 -32.35 28.39 7.59
N THR A 134 -32.31 27.12 7.19
CA THR A 134 -31.83 26.02 8.05
C THR A 134 -30.30 26.00 8.18
N TYR A 135 -29.60 26.31 7.09
CA TYR A 135 -28.14 26.25 6.96
C TYR A 135 -27.60 27.54 6.31
N PRO A 136 -27.66 28.67 7.04
CA PRO A 136 -27.29 29.98 6.49
C PRO A 136 -25.82 30.08 6.06
N ALA A 137 -24.94 29.20 6.58
CA ALA A 137 -23.53 29.16 6.24
C ALA A 137 -23.16 28.09 5.21
N HIS A 138 -24.13 27.45 4.54
CA HIS A 138 -23.85 26.41 3.55
C HIS A 138 -22.97 26.95 2.41
N PRO A 139 -21.85 26.29 2.07
CA PRO A 139 -21.03 26.60 0.90
C PRO A 139 -21.84 26.62 -0.40
N ARG A 140 -21.62 27.62 -1.24
CA ARG A 140 -22.29 27.71 -2.56
C ARG A 140 -21.41 27.11 -3.64
N PHE A 141 -21.76 25.91 -4.09
CA PHE A 141 -21.11 25.23 -5.20
C PHE A 141 -21.75 25.66 -6.53
N GLU A 142 -20.95 26.07 -7.51
CA GLU A 142 -21.43 26.54 -8.82
C GLU A 142 -20.95 25.62 -9.94
N PRO A 143 -21.81 25.15 -10.87
CA PRO A 143 -23.27 25.35 -10.96
C PRO A 143 -24.08 24.77 -9.78
N GLY A 144 -25.03 25.53 -9.23
CA GLY A 144 -25.82 25.12 -8.05
C GLY A 144 -26.94 24.10 -8.30
N ASP A 145 -27.22 23.76 -9.56
CA ASP A 145 -28.21 22.75 -9.98
C ASP A 145 -27.60 21.35 -10.17
N GLU A 146 -26.28 21.23 -10.07
CA GLU A 146 -25.57 19.95 -10.12
C GLU A 146 -25.17 19.47 -8.72
N GLU A 147 -25.43 18.19 -8.45
CA GLU A 147 -24.98 17.54 -7.21
C GLU A 147 -23.46 17.44 -7.16
N VAL A 148 -22.88 17.63 -5.96
CA VAL A 148 -21.46 17.41 -5.71
C VAL A 148 -21.14 15.92 -5.76
N ARG A 149 -20.30 15.51 -6.71
CA ARG A 149 -19.96 14.10 -6.92
C ARG A 149 -18.77 13.67 -6.07
N PRO A 150 -18.72 12.40 -5.61
CA PRO A 150 -17.56 11.87 -4.89
C PRO A 150 -16.22 12.01 -5.64
N ARG A 151 -16.25 11.96 -6.98
CA ARG A 151 -15.06 12.15 -7.81
C ARG A 151 -14.49 13.57 -7.69
N GLU A 152 -15.33 14.59 -7.61
CA GLU A 152 -14.90 15.98 -7.48
C GLU A 152 -14.25 16.23 -6.10
N LEU A 153 -14.83 15.62 -5.05
CA LEU A 153 -14.26 15.64 -3.70
C LEU A 153 -12.87 15.00 -3.66
N GLN A 154 -12.70 13.85 -4.33
CA GLN A 154 -11.41 13.18 -4.42
C GLN A 154 -10.36 14.02 -5.16
N VAL A 155 -10.75 14.72 -6.24
CA VAL A 155 -9.88 15.64 -6.98
C VAL A 155 -9.45 16.80 -6.08
N ALA A 156 -10.38 17.43 -5.37
CA ALA A 156 -10.05 18.49 -4.43
C ALA A 156 -9.07 18.00 -3.34
N TYR A 157 -9.31 16.81 -2.80
CA TYR A 157 -8.40 16.22 -1.81
C TYR A 157 -7.01 15.93 -2.37
N SER A 158 -6.89 15.42 -3.60
CA SER A 158 -5.56 15.15 -4.18
C SER A 158 -4.74 16.42 -4.39
N TYR A 159 -5.39 17.55 -4.70
CA TYR A 159 -4.73 18.85 -4.74
C TYR A 159 -4.30 19.34 -3.36
N VAL A 160 -5.10 19.11 -2.31
CA VAL A 160 -4.74 19.43 -0.92
C VAL A 160 -3.48 18.66 -0.50
N GLU A 161 -3.43 17.35 -0.76
CA GLU A 161 -2.26 16.52 -0.44
C GLU A 161 -1.00 16.97 -1.19
N GLN A 162 -1.12 17.24 -2.49
CA GLN A 162 0.01 17.70 -3.31
C GLN A 162 0.50 19.09 -2.90
N ALA A 163 -0.42 20.01 -2.61
CA ALA A 163 -0.05 21.34 -2.15
C ALA A 163 0.71 21.27 -0.83
N LEU A 164 0.22 20.53 0.16
CA LEU A 164 0.87 20.41 1.48
C LEU A 164 2.18 19.61 1.46
N ALA A 165 2.44 18.88 0.38
CA ALA A 165 3.70 18.23 0.11
C ALA A 165 4.77 19.19 -0.43
N ASP A 166 4.38 20.35 -0.96
CA ASP A 166 5.29 21.37 -1.49
C ASP A 166 5.69 22.38 -0.40
N ARG A 167 6.92 22.89 -0.46
CA ARG A 167 7.48 23.80 0.56
C ARG A 167 6.72 25.13 0.66
N GLU A 168 6.15 25.59 -0.45
CA GLU A 168 5.38 26.82 -0.54
C GLU A 168 3.86 26.56 -0.41
N ASN A 169 3.50 25.33 -0.02
CA ASN A 169 2.13 24.83 0.10
C ASN A 169 1.30 25.06 -1.17
N ARG A 170 1.91 24.84 -2.34
CA ARG A 170 1.27 25.08 -3.64
C ARG A 170 1.62 24.02 -4.67
N VAL A 171 0.69 23.77 -5.58
CA VAL A 171 0.89 22.84 -6.70
C VAL A 171 0.28 23.44 -7.98
N PRO A 172 0.91 23.32 -9.16
CA PRO A 172 0.31 23.76 -10.41
C PRO A 172 -1.01 23.02 -10.68
N LEU A 173 -1.99 23.75 -11.20
CA LEU A 173 -3.29 23.22 -11.58
C LEU A 173 -3.20 22.47 -12.91
N GLY A 174 -3.80 21.28 -12.95
CA GLY A 174 -3.91 20.42 -14.12
C GLY A 174 -5.27 20.53 -14.83
N PRO A 175 -5.61 19.56 -15.70
CA PRO A 175 -6.84 19.59 -16.50
C PRO A 175 -8.14 19.48 -15.70
N ASP A 176 -8.07 18.96 -14.48
CA ASP A 176 -9.19 18.78 -13.53
C ASP A 176 -9.37 19.97 -12.57
N ALA A 177 -8.69 21.09 -12.81
CA ALA A 177 -8.76 22.30 -12.00
C ALA A 177 -10.17 22.86 -11.81
N ALA A 178 -11.07 22.65 -12.77
CA ALA A 178 -12.47 23.08 -12.65
C ALA A 178 -13.19 22.41 -11.48
N ALA A 179 -12.98 21.10 -11.29
CA ALA A 179 -13.57 20.35 -10.16
C ALA A 179 -12.95 20.77 -8.82
N ALA A 180 -11.62 20.92 -8.78
CA ALA A 180 -10.93 21.41 -7.58
C ALA A 180 -11.43 22.80 -7.17
N ARG A 181 -11.61 23.71 -8.13
CA ARG A 181 -12.10 25.08 -7.90
C ARG A 181 -13.55 25.11 -7.44
N ARG A 182 -14.41 24.29 -8.07
CA ARG A 182 -15.82 24.16 -7.72
C ARG A 182 -16.00 23.73 -6.27
N ILE A 183 -15.14 22.84 -5.76
CA ILE A 183 -15.27 22.28 -4.40
C ILE A 183 -14.45 23.07 -3.37
N ALA A 184 -13.14 23.22 -3.59
CA ALA A 184 -12.23 23.68 -2.54
C ALA A 184 -12.47 25.14 -2.14
N ASN A 185 -12.72 26.01 -3.12
CA ASN A 185 -12.90 27.44 -2.89
C ASN A 185 -14.12 27.75 -2.01
N PRO A 186 -15.35 27.31 -2.35
CA PRO A 186 -16.52 27.61 -1.50
C PRO A 186 -16.50 26.84 -0.19
N LEU A 187 -15.92 25.64 -0.14
CA LEU A 187 -15.83 24.87 1.10
C LEU A 187 -14.75 25.41 2.06
N GLY A 188 -13.76 26.17 1.57
CA GLY A 188 -12.66 26.68 2.40
C GLY A 188 -11.70 25.57 2.82
N VAL A 189 -11.36 24.67 1.89
CA VAL A 189 -10.38 23.59 2.10
C VAL A 189 -9.15 23.75 1.20
N GLY A 190 -8.81 25.00 0.88
CA GLY A 190 -7.80 25.36 -0.12
C GLY A 190 -8.34 26.37 -1.13
N LYS A 191 -7.44 26.92 -1.94
CA LYS A 191 -7.77 27.90 -2.98
C LYS A 191 -7.16 27.49 -4.32
N ALA A 192 -8.01 27.04 -5.23
CA ALA A 192 -7.66 26.90 -6.65
C ALA A 192 -7.72 28.27 -7.33
N ALA A 193 -6.57 28.90 -7.49
CA ALA A 193 -6.40 30.16 -8.22
C ALA A 193 -6.45 29.90 -9.75
N GLU A 194 -5.80 30.76 -10.54
CA GLU A 194 -5.72 30.57 -12.00
C GLU A 194 -4.73 29.47 -12.38
N THR A 195 -3.53 29.49 -11.80
CA THR A 195 -2.42 28.60 -12.20
C THR A 195 -2.02 27.58 -11.15
N HIS A 196 -2.30 27.85 -9.87
CA HIS A 196 -1.89 27.00 -8.75
C HIS A 196 -3.04 26.77 -7.78
N PHE A 197 -3.02 25.60 -7.16
CA PHE A 197 -3.78 25.30 -5.95
C PHE A 197 -2.93 25.67 -4.74
N LEU A 198 -3.51 26.39 -3.80
CA LEU A 198 -2.86 26.86 -2.58
C LEU A 198 -3.54 26.22 -1.37
N MET A 199 -2.75 25.79 -0.39
CA MET A 199 -3.25 25.25 0.87
C MET A 199 -2.48 25.85 2.05
N GLY A 200 -3.13 25.94 3.21
CA GLY A 200 -2.56 26.55 4.40
C GLY A 200 -3.63 27.04 5.36
N ASP A 201 -3.21 27.58 6.51
CA ASP A 201 -4.13 28.10 7.53
C ASP A 201 -5.04 29.22 6.99
N GLU A 202 -4.51 30.09 6.14
CA GLU A 202 -5.26 31.16 5.50
C GLU A 202 -6.41 30.64 4.60
N TYR A 203 -6.21 29.49 3.96
CA TYR A 203 -7.20 28.86 3.08
C TYR A 203 -8.10 27.84 3.79
N PHE A 204 -7.85 27.60 5.07
CA PHE A 204 -8.65 26.74 5.96
C PHE A 204 -9.32 27.55 7.10
N ALA A 205 -9.34 28.88 6.99
CA ALA A 205 -9.81 29.79 8.04
C ALA A 205 -11.28 29.63 8.42
N ALA A 206 -12.12 29.07 7.54
CA ALA A 206 -13.53 28.78 7.84
C ALA A 206 -13.71 27.70 8.92
N TRP A 207 -12.71 26.83 9.10
CA TRP A 207 -12.78 25.65 9.96
C TRP A 207 -11.72 25.67 11.07
N GLY A 208 -10.50 26.10 10.74
CA GLY A 208 -9.32 26.03 11.60
C GLY A 208 -9.54 26.58 13.02
N PRO A 209 -10.01 27.82 13.19
CA PRO A 209 -10.21 28.42 14.52
C PRO A 209 -11.22 27.65 15.38
N GLU A 210 -12.29 27.12 14.78
CA GLU A 210 -13.27 26.32 15.52
C GLU A 210 -12.69 24.99 15.95
N PHE A 211 -11.95 24.31 15.07
CA PHE A 211 -11.33 23.02 15.39
C PHE A 211 -10.27 23.19 16.46
N GLU A 212 -9.48 24.26 16.44
CA GLU A 212 -8.51 24.59 17.49
C GLU A 212 -9.18 24.89 18.83
N ARG A 213 -10.27 25.67 18.82
CA ARG A 213 -11.06 25.94 20.03
C ARG A 213 -11.61 24.65 20.63
N ARG A 214 -12.20 23.78 19.80
CA ARG A 214 -12.75 22.48 20.23
C ARG A 214 -11.65 21.56 20.76
N LEU A 215 -10.53 21.47 20.05
CA LEU A 215 -9.37 20.67 20.46
C LEU A 215 -8.81 21.16 21.80
N GLY A 216 -8.71 22.48 22.02
CA GLY A 216 -8.25 23.08 23.27
C GLY A 216 -9.21 22.93 24.45
N SER A 217 -10.51 22.74 24.17
CA SER A 217 -11.53 22.47 25.19
C SER A 217 -11.66 21.00 25.58
N ARG A 218 -10.90 20.08 24.95
CA ARG A 218 -10.85 18.67 25.35
C ARG A 218 -10.15 18.55 26.71
N ASP A 219 -10.64 17.63 27.54
CA ASP A 219 -10.04 17.35 28.85
C ASP A 219 -8.55 16.98 28.74
N ALA A 220 -7.75 17.28 29.77
CA ALA A 220 -6.31 17.04 29.77
C ALA A 220 -5.93 15.55 29.58
N ASP A 221 -6.78 14.63 30.04
CA ASP A 221 -6.67 13.18 29.80
C ASP A 221 -7.07 12.78 28.37
N ALA A 222 -7.79 13.65 27.65
CA ALA A 222 -8.22 13.49 26.25
C ALA A 222 -7.25 14.12 25.24
N ARG A 223 -6.01 14.43 25.61
CA ARG A 223 -4.91 14.69 24.63
C ARG A 223 -4.60 13.49 23.72
N GLY A 224 -5.30 12.37 23.91
CA GLY A 224 -5.29 11.22 23.03
C GLY A 224 -5.84 11.50 21.62
N PRO A 225 -5.88 10.46 20.77
CA PRO A 225 -6.32 10.55 19.39
C PRO A 225 -7.66 11.28 19.23
N VAL A 226 -7.82 12.02 18.14
CA VAL A 226 -9.11 12.64 17.79
C VAL A 226 -9.84 11.68 16.86
N THR A 227 -11.10 11.33 17.13
CA THR A 227 -11.86 10.44 16.26
C THR A 227 -12.57 11.22 15.16
N VAL A 228 -12.83 10.58 14.02
CA VAL A 228 -13.64 11.17 12.94
C VAL A 228 -15.02 11.59 13.45
N GLY A 229 -15.65 10.75 14.29
CA GLY A 229 -16.97 11.04 14.85
C GLY A 229 -16.97 12.32 15.68
N GLU A 230 -15.88 12.59 16.42
CA GLU A 230 -15.71 13.81 17.19
C GLU A 230 -15.61 15.04 16.28
N VAL A 231 -14.78 15.00 15.23
CA VAL A 231 -14.64 16.12 14.29
C VAL A 231 -15.96 16.37 13.53
N ARG A 232 -16.70 15.32 13.15
CA ARG A 232 -18.04 15.48 12.57
C ARG A 232 -19.00 16.16 13.55
N GLY A 233 -18.92 15.83 14.84
CA GLY A 233 -19.67 16.51 15.89
C GLY A 233 -19.32 18.00 15.98
N TRP A 234 -18.04 18.37 15.79
CA TRP A 234 -17.62 19.76 15.74
C TRP A 234 -18.25 20.50 14.54
N ILE A 235 -18.16 19.92 13.34
CA ILE A 235 -18.76 20.48 12.12
C ILE A 235 -20.28 20.67 12.29
N ALA A 236 -20.97 19.64 12.81
CA ALA A 236 -22.42 19.68 13.02
C ALA A 236 -22.85 20.71 14.08
N GLY A 237 -21.97 20.99 15.06
CA GLY A 237 -22.20 21.94 16.14
C GLY A 237 -21.74 23.38 15.85
N MET A 238 -21.35 23.69 14.61
CA MET A 238 -20.98 25.06 14.23
C MET A 238 -22.19 25.98 14.15
N GLU A 239 -22.00 27.23 14.57
CA GLU A 239 -22.97 28.31 14.43
C GLU A 239 -22.31 29.51 13.73
N PRO A 240 -22.90 30.05 12.64
CA PRO A 240 -24.10 29.57 11.94
C PRO A 240 -23.97 28.15 11.36
N LYS A 241 -25.10 27.40 11.34
CA LYS A 241 -25.13 26.02 10.82
C LYS A 241 -24.73 25.95 9.34
N VAL A 242 -23.83 25.02 9.04
CA VAL A 242 -23.27 24.85 7.68
C VAL A 242 -24.07 23.84 6.84
N GLY A 243 -24.48 22.71 7.43
CA GLY A 243 -25.33 21.73 6.74
C GLY A 243 -24.64 20.96 5.61
N LEU A 244 -23.60 20.20 5.92
CA LEU A 244 -22.88 19.39 4.94
C LEU A 244 -23.42 17.95 4.87
N THR A 245 -23.36 17.34 3.69
CA THR A 245 -23.47 15.89 3.55
C THR A 245 -22.23 15.22 4.16
N ARG A 246 -22.33 13.91 4.42
CA ARG A 246 -21.26 13.15 5.09
C ARG A 246 -19.96 13.19 4.28
N GLU A 247 -20.07 13.02 2.97
CA GLU A 247 -18.95 12.98 2.04
C GLU A 247 -18.24 14.34 1.94
N VAL A 248 -18.99 15.44 2.01
CA VAL A 248 -18.42 16.81 1.98
C VAL A 248 -17.76 17.14 3.31
N ALA A 249 -18.37 16.75 4.44
CA ALA A 249 -17.75 16.89 5.76
C ALA A 249 -16.45 16.07 5.86
N ASP A 250 -16.43 14.88 5.26
CA ASP A 250 -15.23 14.05 5.21
C ASP A 250 -14.04 14.75 4.52
N LEU A 251 -14.30 15.52 3.45
CA LEU A 251 -13.25 16.31 2.80
C LEU A 251 -12.66 17.37 3.74
N VAL A 252 -13.47 18.02 4.57
CA VAL A 252 -13.00 18.99 5.58
C VAL A 252 -12.09 18.30 6.61
N ILE A 253 -12.49 17.10 7.07
CA ILE A 253 -11.72 16.31 8.03
C ILE A 253 -10.39 15.86 7.42
N LEU A 254 -10.43 15.37 6.18
CA LEU A 254 -9.25 14.96 5.43
C LEU A 254 -8.28 16.13 5.22
N ALA A 255 -8.77 17.30 4.82
CA ALA A 255 -7.96 18.50 4.64
C ALA A 255 -7.34 18.97 5.96
N TRP A 256 -8.10 18.93 7.06
CA TRP A 256 -7.58 19.24 8.40
C TRP A 256 -6.50 18.25 8.84
N ALA A 257 -6.74 16.95 8.64
CA ALA A 257 -5.77 15.91 8.97
C ALA A 257 -4.46 16.10 8.21
N ALA A 258 -4.53 16.39 6.91
CA ALA A 258 -3.37 16.70 6.10
C ALA A 258 -2.65 17.98 6.59
N LEU A 259 -3.38 19.08 6.78
CA LEU A 259 -2.84 20.38 7.18
C LEU A 259 -2.13 20.32 8.55
N ARG A 260 -2.69 19.57 9.50
CA ARG A 260 -2.13 19.38 10.85
C ARG A 260 -1.23 18.16 10.96
N ARG A 261 -0.83 17.54 9.84
CA ARG A 261 0.08 16.38 9.77
C ARG A 261 -0.35 15.24 10.70
N ARG A 262 -1.64 14.95 10.71
CA ARG A 262 -2.24 13.86 11.49
C ARG A 262 -2.25 12.58 10.66
N ALA A 263 -1.67 11.52 11.21
CA ALA A 263 -1.71 10.18 10.65
C ALA A 263 -3.01 9.47 10.99
N TRP A 264 -3.45 8.59 10.09
CA TRP A 264 -4.68 7.82 10.20
C TRP A 264 -4.45 6.47 10.86
N TYR A 265 -5.32 6.12 11.79
CA TYR A 265 -5.33 4.83 12.47
C TYR A 265 -6.72 4.20 12.47
N HIS A 266 -6.78 2.88 12.32
CA HIS A 266 -7.99 2.09 12.51
C HIS A 266 -7.65 0.83 13.30
N HIS A 267 -8.37 0.60 14.40
CA HIS A 267 -8.10 -0.49 15.36
C HIS A 267 -6.61 -0.59 15.80
N GLY A 268 -5.96 0.55 16.00
CA GLY A 268 -4.56 0.63 16.44
C GLY A 268 -3.51 0.41 15.34
N VAL A 269 -3.93 0.12 14.10
CA VAL A 269 -3.04 -0.03 12.93
C VAL A 269 -3.06 1.26 12.13
N THR A 270 -1.89 1.70 11.67
CA THR A 270 -1.76 2.83 10.75
C THR A 270 -2.40 2.47 9.40
N ILE A 271 -3.17 3.39 8.83
CA ILE A 271 -3.75 3.25 7.50
C ILE A 271 -3.39 4.46 6.62
N ASP A 272 -3.55 4.29 5.31
CA ASP A 272 -3.55 5.43 4.39
C ASP A 272 -4.80 6.30 4.60
N ALA A 273 -4.70 7.58 4.20
CA ALA A 273 -5.83 8.48 4.24
C ALA A 273 -7.00 7.89 3.43
N PRO A 274 -8.19 7.70 4.04
CA PRO A 274 -9.35 7.20 3.32
C PRO A 274 -9.84 8.22 2.28
N LYS A 275 -10.61 7.75 1.30
CA LYS A 275 -11.27 8.62 0.32
C LYS A 275 -12.45 9.36 0.97
N PRO A 276 -12.83 10.56 0.48
CA PRO A 276 -14.06 11.22 0.92
C PRO A 276 -15.27 10.27 0.81
N GLY A 277 -16.07 10.16 1.87
CA GLY A 277 -17.20 9.23 1.98
C GLY A 277 -16.86 7.86 2.56
N ALA A 278 -15.57 7.50 2.69
CA ALA A 278 -15.13 6.23 3.27
C ALA A 278 -14.76 6.33 4.77
N LEU A 279 -14.88 7.52 5.38
CA LEU A 279 -14.47 7.72 6.77
C LEU A 279 -15.49 7.08 7.72
N ARG A 280 -14.97 6.29 8.66
CA ARG A 280 -15.74 5.71 9.76
C ARG A 280 -15.49 6.49 11.04
N ASP A 281 -16.50 6.56 11.90
CA ASP A 281 -16.46 7.42 13.09
C ASP A 281 -15.43 6.97 14.13
N ASP A 282 -15.06 5.69 14.11
CA ASP A 282 -14.06 5.05 14.96
C ASP A 282 -12.62 5.19 14.45
N MET A 283 -12.41 5.75 13.26
CA MET A 283 -11.07 6.07 12.77
C MET A 283 -10.46 7.21 13.60
N GLU A 284 -9.16 7.10 13.84
CA GLU A 284 -8.42 7.98 14.73
C GLU A 284 -7.37 8.81 13.96
N LEU A 285 -7.26 10.08 14.36
CA LEU A 285 -6.32 11.06 13.87
C LEU A 285 -5.31 11.40 14.95
N ARG A 286 -4.04 11.05 14.70
CA ARG A 286 -2.94 11.24 15.65
C ARG A 286 -1.91 12.19 15.06
N GLU A 287 -1.56 13.23 15.80
CA GLU A 287 -0.48 14.14 15.40
C GLU A 287 0.84 13.36 15.32
N GLN A 288 1.55 13.49 14.20
CA GLN A 288 2.81 12.80 14.00
C GLN A 288 3.88 13.83 13.60
N PRO A 289 5.01 13.88 14.32
CA PRO A 289 6.12 14.73 13.90
C PRO A 289 6.64 14.21 12.55
N MET A 290 6.88 15.12 11.60
CA MET A 290 7.32 14.80 10.24
C MET A 290 8.83 15.01 10.06
N PRO A 291 9.47 14.24 9.16
CA PRO A 291 10.85 14.49 8.76
C PRO A 291 10.93 15.76 7.90
N THR A 292 12.13 16.33 7.78
CA THR A 292 12.39 17.35 6.77
C THR A 292 12.37 16.73 5.37
N GLU A 293 12.25 17.55 4.33
CA GLU A 293 12.27 17.08 2.94
C GLU A 293 13.59 16.36 2.60
N ASP A 294 14.72 16.92 3.03
CA ASP A 294 16.05 16.32 2.84
C ASP A 294 16.21 14.99 3.60
N GLU A 295 15.70 14.92 4.85
CA GLU A 295 15.68 13.68 5.64
C GLU A 295 14.82 12.62 4.93
N TRP A 296 13.66 12.99 4.40
CA TRP A 296 12.77 12.08 3.71
C TRP A 296 13.37 11.56 2.39
N ALA A 297 13.87 12.47 1.54
CA ALA A 297 14.50 12.12 0.28
C ALA A 297 15.70 11.17 0.48
N THR A 298 16.50 11.42 1.53
CA THR A 298 17.62 10.54 1.89
C THR A 298 17.13 9.19 2.40
N ALA A 299 16.10 9.17 3.27
CA ALA A 299 15.54 7.94 3.81
C ALA A 299 14.94 7.03 2.73
N ILE A 300 14.15 7.56 1.78
CA ILE A 300 13.56 6.74 0.70
C ILE A 300 14.64 6.17 -0.24
N ARG A 301 15.68 6.96 -0.54
CA ARG A 301 16.82 6.51 -1.37
C ARG A 301 17.58 5.37 -0.69
N LEU A 302 17.86 5.49 0.61
CA LEU A 302 18.54 4.46 1.38
C LEU A 302 17.65 3.23 1.59
N ALA A 303 16.38 3.40 1.90
CA ALA A 303 15.42 2.30 2.03
C ALA A 303 15.29 1.49 0.72
N GLY A 304 15.23 2.16 -0.43
CA GLY A 304 15.23 1.51 -1.73
C GLY A 304 16.55 0.79 -2.04
N SER A 305 17.69 1.43 -1.77
CA SER A 305 19.00 0.86 -2.12
C SER A 305 19.43 -0.30 -1.21
N ILE A 306 19.08 -0.24 0.08
CA ILE A 306 19.53 -1.19 1.11
C ILE A 306 18.48 -2.29 1.34
N LEU A 307 17.20 -1.91 1.45
CA LEU A 307 16.13 -2.80 1.89
C LEU A 307 15.19 -3.21 0.73
N GLY A 308 15.32 -2.60 -0.45
CA GLY A 308 14.45 -2.84 -1.59
C GLY A 308 13.02 -2.29 -1.40
N LEU A 309 12.86 -1.28 -0.54
CA LEU A 309 11.55 -0.69 -0.22
C LEU A 309 11.28 0.56 -1.06
N THR A 310 10.04 0.74 -1.52
CA THR A 310 9.59 1.93 -2.24
C THR A 310 8.58 2.73 -1.41
N SER A 311 8.60 4.05 -1.58
CA SER A 311 7.66 4.98 -0.94
C SER A 311 7.38 6.17 -1.86
N SER A 312 6.42 7.02 -1.49
CA SER A 312 6.15 8.26 -2.21
C SER A 312 7.32 9.24 -2.13
N THR A 313 7.54 10.00 -3.22
CA THR A 313 8.54 11.07 -3.27
C THR A 313 8.29 12.13 -2.18
N HIS A 314 7.02 12.45 -1.93
CA HIS A 314 6.62 13.42 -0.93
C HIS A 314 6.37 12.78 0.43
N ALA A 315 6.75 13.48 1.50
CA ALA A 315 6.53 13.06 2.87
C ALA A 315 5.09 13.35 3.30
N THR A 316 4.26 12.32 3.37
CA THR A 316 2.94 12.39 4.02
C THR A 316 2.97 11.61 5.34
N PRO A 317 2.10 11.92 6.32
CA PRO A 317 2.06 11.18 7.58
C PRO A 317 1.93 9.65 7.39
N SER A 318 1.04 9.22 6.49
CA SER A 318 0.87 7.80 6.16
C SER A 318 2.12 7.21 5.48
N ALA A 319 2.73 7.92 4.52
CA ALA A 319 3.95 7.44 3.87
C ALA A 319 5.10 7.25 4.86
N VAL A 320 5.29 8.20 5.78
CA VAL A 320 6.31 8.14 6.84
C VAL A 320 6.06 6.95 7.77
N ALA A 321 4.81 6.77 8.21
CA ALA A 321 4.44 5.67 9.09
C ALA A 321 4.58 4.29 8.41
N ASN A 322 4.10 4.15 7.17
CA ASN A 322 4.19 2.92 6.39
C ASN A 322 5.65 2.54 6.10
N LEU A 323 6.47 3.51 5.67
CA LEU A 323 7.90 3.26 5.44
C LEU A 323 8.60 2.86 6.75
N ALA A 324 8.33 3.54 7.86
CA ALA A 324 8.93 3.20 9.13
C ALA A 324 8.56 1.77 9.60
N GLN A 325 7.30 1.36 9.42
CA GLN A 325 6.87 -0.01 9.71
C GLN A 325 7.55 -1.04 8.81
N ALA A 326 7.62 -0.79 7.49
CA ALA A 326 8.26 -1.68 6.54
C ALA A 326 9.77 -1.83 6.79
N VAL A 327 10.46 -0.71 7.04
CA VAL A 327 11.89 -0.69 7.40
C VAL A 327 12.13 -1.46 8.69
N ARG A 328 11.29 -1.26 9.73
CA ARG A 328 11.42 -1.99 10.99
C ARG A 328 11.23 -3.49 10.79
N ALA A 329 10.23 -3.91 10.01
CA ALA A 329 9.98 -5.31 9.72
C ALA A 329 11.20 -5.97 9.05
N LYS A 330 11.78 -5.31 8.03
CA LYS A 330 13.02 -5.77 7.38
C LYS A 330 14.22 -5.79 8.31
N ALA A 331 14.38 -4.78 9.17
CA ALA A 331 15.45 -4.74 10.16
C ALA A 331 15.36 -5.89 11.16
N ILE A 332 14.14 -6.24 11.61
CA ILE A 332 13.91 -7.41 12.48
C ILE A 332 14.29 -8.70 11.73
N GLU A 333 13.80 -8.89 10.51
CA GLU A 333 14.06 -10.06 9.65
C GLU A 333 15.57 -10.31 9.45
N TRP A 334 16.35 -9.24 9.23
CA TRP A 334 17.77 -9.35 8.87
C TRP A 334 18.75 -9.17 10.03
N SER A 335 18.27 -8.78 11.22
CA SER A 335 19.14 -8.54 12.40
C SER A 335 19.99 -9.77 12.79
N GLU A 336 19.36 -10.94 12.94
CA GLU A 336 20.07 -12.16 13.34
C GLU A 336 20.99 -12.73 12.23
N PRO A 337 20.56 -12.83 10.96
CA PRO A 337 21.43 -13.26 9.87
C PRO A 337 22.66 -12.36 9.66
N SER A 338 22.50 -11.03 9.75
CA SER A 338 23.61 -10.09 9.57
C SER A 338 24.63 -10.15 10.72
N ALA A 339 24.18 -10.28 11.97
CA ALA A 339 25.08 -10.48 13.11
C ALA A 339 25.89 -11.78 12.98
N ARG A 340 25.26 -12.88 12.57
CA ARG A 340 25.96 -14.16 12.31
C ARG A 340 27.01 -14.04 11.21
N LEU A 341 26.71 -13.28 10.14
CA LEU A 341 27.68 -13.06 9.06
C LEU A 341 28.96 -12.41 9.57
N VAL A 342 28.88 -11.41 10.44
CA VAL A 342 30.05 -10.75 11.02
C VAL A 342 30.94 -11.75 11.75
N THR A 343 30.35 -12.55 12.65
CA THR A 343 31.10 -13.57 13.39
C THR A 343 31.70 -14.64 12.48
N ALA A 344 30.97 -15.07 11.44
CA ALA A 344 31.44 -16.05 10.48
C ALA A 344 32.66 -15.54 9.69
N LEU A 345 32.62 -14.29 9.21
CA LEU A 345 33.72 -13.66 8.46
C LEU A 345 34.97 -13.46 9.33
N GLU A 346 34.81 -13.06 10.59
CA GLU A 346 35.93 -12.94 11.54
C GLU A 346 36.59 -14.29 11.84
N SER A 347 35.80 -15.37 11.95
CA SER A 347 36.33 -16.73 12.13
C SER A 347 37.06 -17.21 10.88
N ALA A 348 36.49 -16.99 9.69
CA ALA A 348 37.09 -17.36 8.42
C ALA A 348 38.42 -16.64 8.17
N GLY A 349 38.44 -15.31 8.38
CA GLY A 349 39.63 -14.49 8.20
C GLY A 349 40.80 -14.94 9.07
N ARG A 350 40.54 -15.27 10.34
CA ARG A 350 41.54 -15.85 11.25
C ARG A 350 42.05 -17.21 10.79
N SER A 351 41.17 -18.05 10.23
CA SER A 351 41.52 -19.41 9.83
C SER A 351 42.48 -19.47 8.64
N VAL A 352 42.41 -18.50 7.71
CA VAL A 352 43.30 -18.43 6.54
C VAL A 352 44.41 -17.38 6.66
N GLY A 353 44.56 -16.75 7.83
CA GLY A 353 45.59 -15.75 8.10
C GLY A 353 45.44 -14.50 7.23
N VAL A 354 44.23 -13.92 7.16
CA VAL A 354 44.04 -12.59 6.56
C VAL A 354 44.78 -11.56 7.43
N ASP A 355 45.60 -10.73 6.81
CA ASP A 355 46.29 -9.63 7.48
C ASP A 355 45.28 -8.56 7.93
N GLU A 356 45.12 -8.40 9.25
CA GLU A 356 44.19 -7.44 9.85
C GLU A 356 44.58 -5.98 9.58
N SER A 357 45.81 -5.71 9.15
CA SER A 357 46.24 -4.36 8.77
C SER A 357 45.72 -3.91 7.40
N ARG A 358 45.26 -4.85 6.55
CA ARG A 358 44.69 -4.53 5.25
C ARG A 358 43.23 -4.10 5.38
N PRO A 359 42.77 -3.13 4.56
CA PRO A 359 41.36 -2.74 4.53
C PRO A 359 40.47 -3.94 4.17
N ASN A 360 39.62 -4.35 5.12
CA ASN A 360 38.62 -5.40 4.90
C ASN A 360 37.25 -4.76 4.63
N GLN A 361 36.98 -4.51 3.35
CA GLN A 361 35.73 -3.85 2.93
C GLN A 361 34.52 -4.72 3.25
N ARG A 362 34.58 -6.03 3.01
CA ARG A 362 33.49 -6.95 3.31
C ARG A 362 33.08 -6.94 4.78
N LEU A 363 34.05 -7.07 5.69
CA LEU A 363 33.79 -7.07 7.12
C LEU A 363 33.30 -5.71 7.60
N ALA A 364 33.85 -4.61 7.08
CA ALA A 364 33.38 -3.26 7.38
C ALA A 364 31.91 -3.06 6.94
N THR A 365 31.55 -3.46 5.72
CA THR A 365 30.17 -3.42 5.22
C THR A 365 29.26 -4.29 6.07
N ALA A 366 29.65 -5.54 6.39
CA ALA A 366 28.85 -6.45 7.19
C ALA A 366 28.59 -5.91 8.62
N ARG A 367 29.59 -5.32 9.27
CA ARG A 367 29.46 -4.69 10.60
C ARG A 367 28.52 -3.48 10.54
N ALA A 368 28.77 -2.55 9.61
CA ALA A 368 27.92 -1.36 9.45
C ALA A 368 26.46 -1.73 9.16
N ALA A 369 26.24 -2.78 8.33
CA ALA A 369 24.92 -3.29 8.02
C ALA A 369 24.22 -3.92 9.23
N ALA A 370 24.93 -4.76 10.00
CA ALA A 370 24.40 -5.39 11.20
C ALA A 370 24.05 -4.35 12.28
N ASP A 371 24.95 -3.38 12.52
CA ASP A 371 24.74 -2.28 13.46
C ASP A 371 23.53 -1.43 13.06
N LEU A 372 23.37 -1.14 11.76
CA LEU A 372 22.21 -0.43 11.25
C LEU A 372 20.91 -1.21 11.52
N CYS A 373 20.86 -2.50 11.20
CA CYS A 373 19.69 -3.33 11.47
C CYS A 373 19.34 -3.40 12.96
N GLU A 374 20.34 -3.52 13.83
CA GLU A 374 20.14 -3.57 15.28
C GLU A 374 19.59 -2.25 15.84
N VAL A 375 20.09 -1.12 15.35
CA VAL A 375 19.54 0.18 15.75
C VAL A 375 18.12 0.36 15.21
N LEU A 376 17.87 0.05 13.94
CA LEU A 376 16.58 0.29 13.29
C LEU A 376 15.46 -0.58 13.87
N ARG A 377 15.73 -1.83 14.28
CA ARG A 377 14.69 -2.71 14.85
C ARG A 377 14.11 -2.21 16.17
N GLY A 378 14.91 -1.44 16.92
CA GLY A 378 14.54 -0.83 18.21
C GLY A 378 13.80 0.51 18.09
N LEU A 379 13.79 1.12 16.90
CA LEU A 379 13.15 2.41 16.65
C LEU A 379 11.78 2.24 15.96
N ASN A 380 10.97 3.30 15.99
CA ASN A 380 9.67 3.36 15.31
C ASN A 380 9.40 4.78 14.80
N GLY A 381 8.50 4.93 13.82
CA GLY A 381 8.02 6.23 13.33
C GLY A 381 9.15 7.17 12.88
N LEU A 382 9.04 8.46 13.21
CA LEU A 382 10.02 9.48 12.83
C LEU A 382 11.45 9.20 13.32
N PRO A 383 11.70 8.82 14.59
CA PRO A 383 13.05 8.47 15.04
C PRO A 383 13.75 7.44 14.15
N LEU A 384 13.01 6.44 13.67
CA LEU A 384 13.54 5.43 12.75
C LEU A 384 13.91 6.05 11.39
N ILE A 385 13.03 6.87 10.81
CA ILE A 385 13.28 7.55 9.52
C ILE A 385 14.49 8.49 9.62
N LYS A 386 14.59 9.28 10.70
CA LYS A 386 15.74 10.16 10.94
C LYS A 386 17.04 9.38 11.09
N ARG A 387 17.00 8.26 11.82
CA ARG A 387 18.19 7.42 12.00
C ARG A 387 18.65 6.80 10.69
N LEU A 388 17.70 6.38 9.84
CA LEU A 388 17.98 5.88 8.50
C LEU A 388 18.59 6.97 7.61
N ALA A 389 18.00 8.17 7.60
CA ALA A 389 18.49 9.31 6.83
C ALA A 389 19.90 9.75 7.25
N ALA A 390 20.19 9.70 8.55
CA ALA A 390 21.50 10.05 9.12
C ALA A 390 22.52 8.90 9.09
N ALA A 391 22.21 7.76 8.46
CA ALA A 391 23.14 6.65 8.38
C ALA A 391 24.27 6.96 7.38
N ASP A 392 25.52 6.99 7.87
CA ASP A 392 26.70 7.14 7.03
C ASP A 392 27.02 5.82 6.34
N ILE A 393 26.55 5.68 5.10
CA ILE A 393 26.66 4.46 4.30
C ILE A 393 27.26 4.83 2.94
N PRO A 394 28.59 4.71 2.77
CA PRO A 394 29.28 5.09 1.54
C PRO A 394 28.81 4.31 0.31
N GLN A 395 28.46 3.02 0.48
CA GLN A 395 27.96 2.16 -0.60
C GLN A 395 26.65 1.46 -0.21
N PRO A 396 25.49 2.12 -0.43
CA PRO A 396 24.18 1.57 -0.07
C PRO A 396 23.84 0.26 -0.78
N THR A 397 24.22 0.11 -2.05
CA THR A 397 23.96 -1.10 -2.85
C THR A 397 24.76 -2.32 -2.35
N ALA A 398 26.03 -2.11 -1.99
CA ALA A 398 26.87 -3.12 -1.36
C ALA A 398 26.31 -3.56 0.01
N THR A 399 25.87 -2.59 0.81
CA THR A 399 25.20 -2.83 2.10
C THR A 399 23.93 -3.67 1.93
N GLY A 400 23.07 -3.31 0.96
CA GLY A 400 21.87 -4.08 0.64
C GLY A 400 22.18 -5.50 0.17
N ARG A 401 23.22 -5.68 -0.66
CA ARG A 401 23.66 -7.01 -1.09
C ARG A 401 24.19 -7.86 0.07
N SER A 402 24.97 -7.27 0.96
CA SER A 402 25.47 -7.91 2.18
C SER A 402 24.32 -8.41 3.06
N LEU A 403 23.32 -7.56 3.33
CA LEU A 403 22.14 -7.93 4.13
C LEU A 403 21.31 -9.03 3.47
N ALA A 404 20.99 -8.89 2.18
CA ALA A 404 20.15 -9.83 1.45
C ALA A 404 20.78 -11.23 1.35
N SER A 405 22.12 -11.31 1.32
CA SER A 405 22.85 -12.59 1.23
C SER A 405 23.37 -13.09 2.57
N ALA A 406 23.21 -12.33 3.67
CA ALA A 406 23.86 -12.58 4.95
C ALA A 406 23.63 -14.00 5.49
N GLY A 407 22.38 -14.47 5.48
CA GLY A 407 22.05 -15.81 5.97
C GLY A 407 22.71 -16.92 5.15
N ALA A 408 22.68 -16.81 3.81
CA ALA A 408 23.26 -17.80 2.92
C ALA A 408 24.80 -17.83 3.00
N VAL A 409 25.42 -16.66 3.01
CA VAL A 409 26.89 -16.53 3.11
C VAL A 409 27.38 -16.98 4.49
N ALA A 410 26.70 -16.57 5.58
CA ALA A 410 27.04 -17.03 6.93
C ALA A 410 26.94 -18.55 7.05
N ALA A 411 25.86 -19.16 6.55
CA ALA A 411 25.70 -20.61 6.58
C ALA A 411 26.80 -21.35 5.80
N MET A 412 27.18 -20.84 4.62
CA MET A 412 28.28 -21.40 3.82
C MET A 412 29.62 -21.29 4.55
N VAL A 413 29.93 -20.10 5.08
CA VAL A 413 31.21 -19.84 5.77
C VAL A 413 31.33 -20.67 7.05
N THR A 414 30.26 -20.78 7.83
CA THR A 414 30.24 -21.58 9.07
C THR A 414 30.23 -23.08 8.79
N GLY A 415 29.61 -23.52 7.68
CA GLY A 415 29.55 -24.92 7.29
C GLY A 415 30.83 -25.47 6.64
N TYR A 416 31.74 -24.60 6.20
CA TYR A 416 33.00 -25.00 5.58
C TYR A 416 34.08 -25.33 6.61
N ASP A 417 34.80 -26.44 6.43
CA ASP A 417 35.94 -26.80 7.28
C ASP A 417 37.23 -26.12 6.82
N TRP A 418 37.51 -24.97 7.43
CA TRP A 418 38.67 -24.13 7.11
C TRP A 418 40.03 -24.81 7.36
N HIS A 419 40.10 -25.87 8.17
CA HIS A 419 41.35 -26.61 8.39
C HIS A 419 41.86 -27.31 7.13
N ARG A 420 40.99 -27.53 6.14
CA ARG A 420 41.37 -28.06 4.83
C ARG A 420 42.42 -27.22 4.12
N PHE A 421 42.49 -25.92 4.40
CA PHE A 421 43.50 -25.03 3.81
C PHE A 421 44.84 -25.01 4.57
N ALA A 422 44.97 -25.68 5.73
CA ALA A 422 46.21 -25.74 6.49
C ALA A 422 47.44 -26.24 5.69
N PRO A 423 47.31 -27.23 4.77
CA PRO A 423 48.41 -27.62 3.89
C PRO A 423 48.89 -26.51 2.98
N LEU A 424 47.99 -25.69 2.42
CA LEU A 424 48.37 -24.55 1.58
C LEU A 424 49.07 -23.48 2.41
N ILE A 425 48.58 -23.21 3.62
CA ILE A 425 49.19 -22.22 4.53
C ILE A 425 50.64 -22.62 4.82
N THR A 426 50.86 -23.88 5.19
CA THR A 426 52.20 -24.42 5.47
C THR A 426 53.10 -24.40 4.23
N ALA A 427 52.58 -24.84 3.07
CA ALA A 427 53.35 -24.92 1.84
C ALA A 427 53.72 -23.55 1.26
N SER A 428 52.88 -22.52 1.48
CA SER A 428 53.12 -21.16 0.97
C SER A 428 54.34 -20.47 1.59
N SER A 429 54.89 -20.99 2.69
CA SER A 429 56.14 -20.50 3.30
C SER A 429 57.40 -21.16 2.76
N GLY A 430 57.28 -22.15 1.87
CA GLY A 430 58.40 -22.84 1.23
C GLY A 430 58.91 -22.13 -0.02
N GLU A 431 59.88 -22.76 -0.70
CA GLU A 431 60.46 -22.25 -1.95
C GLU A 431 60.10 -23.16 -3.13
N GLY A 432 59.85 -22.57 -4.31
CA GLY A 432 59.62 -23.26 -5.58
C GLY A 432 58.19 -23.16 -6.12
N GLU A 433 58.00 -23.63 -7.36
CA GLU A 433 56.75 -23.46 -8.13
C GLU A 433 55.49 -23.94 -7.39
N ARG A 434 55.61 -25.02 -6.60
CA ARG A 434 54.49 -25.55 -5.81
C ARG A 434 54.09 -24.65 -4.63
N ALA A 435 55.06 -23.96 -4.03
CA ALA A 435 54.83 -22.99 -2.96
C ALA A 435 54.18 -21.72 -3.54
N ASP A 436 54.64 -21.28 -4.72
CA ASP A 436 54.06 -20.15 -5.46
C ASP A 436 52.60 -20.42 -5.85
N GLU A 437 52.29 -21.63 -6.35
CA GLU A 437 50.92 -22.04 -6.63
C GLU A 437 50.04 -22.00 -5.37
N ALA A 438 50.52 -22.54 -4.25
CA ALA A 438 49.78 -22.53 -2.98
C ALA A 438 49.54 -21.11 -2.47
N ALA A 439 50.55 -20.24 -2.56
CA ALA A 439 50.44 -18.82 -2.23
C ALA A 439 49.43 -18.10 -3.14
N GLY A 440 49.39 -18.43 -4.43
CA GLY A 440 48.43 -17.88 -5.39
C GLY A 440 46.97 -18.23 -5.07
N ILE A 441 46.70 -19.49 -4.71
CA ILE A 441 45.35 -19.94 -4.30
C ILE A 441 44.90 -19.19 -3.04
N LEU A 442 45.76 -19.13 -2.02
CA LEU A 442 45.47 -18.41 -0.76
C LEU A 442 45.28 -16.92 -0.99
N THR A 443 46.07 -16.30 -1.87
CA THR A 443 45.94 -14.88 -2.19
C THR A 443 44.56 -14.58 -2.78
N ARG A 444 44.09 -15.35 -3.77
CA ARG A 444 42.75 -15.18 -4.34
C ARG A 444 41.63 -15.38 -3.32
N LEU A 445 41.76 -16.38 -2.43
CA LEU A 445 40.77 -16.60 -1.37
C LEU A 445 40.73 -15.45 -0.36
N ARG A 446 41.91 -14.96 0.06
CA ARG A 446 42.02 -13.79 0.96
C ARG A 446 41.49 -12.53 0.31
N GLU A 447 41.76 -12.31 -0.98
CA GLU A 447 41.19 -11.19 -1.74
C GLU A 447 39.66 -11.26 -1.79
N ALA A 448 39.08 -12.44 -2.01
CA ALA A 448 37.62 -12.61 -1.98
C ALA A 448 37.02 -12.35 -0.58
N LEU A 449 37.73 -12.71 0.49
CA LEU A 449 37.34 -12.40 1.87
C LEU A 449 37.42 -10.90 2.21
N LEU A 450 38.30 -10.15 1.55
CA LEU A 450 38.47 -8.71 1.74
C LEU A 450 37.52 -7.88 0.87
N ALA A 451 37.27 -8.31 -0.37
CA ALA A 451 36.41 -7.64 -1.34
C ALA A 451 34.93 -7.78 -0.96
N ASP A 452 34.15 -6.72 -1.19
CA ASP A 452 32.71 -6.70 -0.89
C ASP A 452 31.93 -7.79 -1.66
N GLU A 453 30.84 -8.30 -1.07
CA GLU A 453 29.98 -9.32 -1.71
C GLU A 453 29.36 -8.84 -3.02
N PHE A 454 29.20 -7.54 -3.19
CA PHE A 454 28.77 -6.93 -4.45
C PHE A 454 29.82 -7.07 -5.56
N THR A 455 31.11 -6.96 -5.22
CA THR A 455 32.22 -7.03 -6.17
C THR A 455 32.67 -8.46 -6.43
N THR A 456 32.74 -9.29 -5.38
CA THR A 456 33.20 -10.67 -5.47
C THR A 456 32.33 -11.54 -4.57
N GLN A 457 31.70 -12.56 -5.13
CA GLN A 457 30.88 -13.47 -4.34
C GLN A 457 31.76 -14.45 -3.57
N LEU A 458 31.55 -14.54 -2.25
CA LEU A 458 32.40 -15.38 -1.40
C LEU A 458 32.15 -16.88 -1.58
N ALA A 459 30.90 -17.30 -1.75
CA ALA A 459 30.56 -18.71 -1.89
C ALA A 459 31.22 -19.40 -3.11
N PRO A 460 31.19 -18.81 -4.33
CA PRO A 460 31.96 -19.32 -5.46
C PRO A 460 33.47 -19.30 -5.22
N ALA A 461 34.00 -18.28 -4.54
CA ALA A 461 35.43 -18.18 -4.26
C ALA A 461 35.92 -19.31 -3.33
N ILE A 462 35.16 -19.64 -2.28
CA ILE A 462 35.45 -20.79 -1.39
C ILE A 462 35.41 -22.09 -2.20
N THR A 463 34.39 -22.27 -3.03
CA THR A 463 34.23 -23.49 -3.86
C THR A 463 35.39 -23.65 -4.85
N ASN A 464 35.82 -22.56 -5.48
CA ASN A 464 36.95 -22.57 -6.40
C ASN A 464 38.26 -22.87 -5.67
N ALA A 465 38.49 -22.25 -4.51
CA ALA A 465 39.68 -22.51 -3.70
C ALA A 465 39.74 -23.97 -3.20
N ASP A 466 38.61 -24.58 -2.83
CA ASP A 466 38.54 -25.99 -2.41
C ASP A 466 38.89 -26.95 -3.57
N ARG A 467 38.40 -26.65 -4.79
CA ARG A 467 38.76 -27.38 -6.00
C ARG A 467 40.25 -27.24 -6.34
N GLU A 468 40.77 -26.01 -6.31
CA GLU A 468 42.19 -25.74 -6.58
C GLU A 468 43.10 -26.40 -5.53
N LEU A 469 42.68 -26.42 -4.26
CA LEU A 469 43.33 -27.18 -3.19
C LEU A 469 43.40 -28.68 -3.53
N PHE A 470 42.29 -29.28 -3.96
CA PHE A 470 42.25 -30.70 -4.33
C PHE A 470 43.19 -31.01 -5.50
N GLU A 471 43.17 -30.20 -6.56
CA GLU A 471 44.06 -30.37 -7.72
C GLU A 471 45.53 -30.17 -7.35
N TRP A 472 45.83 -29.20 -6.48
CA TRP A 472 47.17 -28.98 -5.96
C TRP A 472 47.65 -30.19 -5.13
N LEU A 473 46.82 -30.74 -4.23
CA LEU A 473 47.13 -31.93 -3.45
C LEU A 473 47.37 -33.16 -4.35
N ALA A 474 46.51 -33.38 -5.35
CA ALA A 474 46.64 -34.50 -6.29
C ALA A 474 47.96 -34.50 -7.06
N ARG A 475 48.44 -33.31 -7.48
CA ARG A 475 49.74 -33.15 -8.17
C ARG A 475 50.95 -33.31 -7.25
N GLY A 476 50.78 -33.14 -5.94
CA GLY A 476 51.87 -33.17 -4.96
C GLY A 476 52.17 -34.55 -4.39
N ASN A 477 51.31 -35.53 -4.65
CA ASN A 477 51.54 -36.89 -4.23
C ASN A 477 52.38 -37.58 -5.31
N PRO A 478 53.69 -37.83 -5.12
CA PRO A 478 54.40 -38.71 -6.02
C PRO A 478 53.71 -40.06 -5.92
N GLY A 479 53.13 -40.55 -7.02
CA GLY A 479 52.69 -41.94 -7.09
C GLY A 479 53.83 -42.85 -6.61
N PRO A 480 53.53 -43.97 -5.91
CA PRO A 480 54.56 -44.81 -5.33
C PRO A 480 55.59 -45.15 -6.42
N LYS A 481 56.84 -44.70 -6.23
CA LYS A 481 57.93 -45.10 -7.11
C LYS A 481 57.98 -46.64 -7.06
N PRO A 482 57.96 -47.34 -8.21
CA PRO A 482 58.20 -48.78 -8.20
C PRO A 482 59.52 -49.05 -7.47
N PRO A 483 59.58 -50.06 -6.57
CA PRO A 483 60.78 -50.29 -5.79
C PRO A 483 61.96 -50.53 -6.74
N VAL A 484 63.01 -49.74 -6.55
CA VAL A 484 64.27 -49.89 -7.25
C VAL A 484 64.90 -51.20 -6.77
N SER A 485 65.00 -52.18 -7.65
CA SER A 485 65.68 -53.45 -7.38
C SER A 485 67.13 -53.21 -6.92
N PRO A 486 67.57 -53.74 -5.77
CA PRO A 486 68.98 -53.76 -5.41
C PRO A 486 69.79 -54.67 -6.36
N PRO A 487 71.08 -54.39 -6.59
CA PRO A 487 71.93 -55.22 -7.46
C PRO A 487 72.11 -56.64 -6.88
N PRO A 488 72.36 -57.65 -7.73
CA PRO A 488 72.29 -59.06 -7.34
C PRO A 488 73.41 -59.44 -6.38
N VAL A 489 73.03 -59.84 -5.17
CA VAL A 489 73.90 -60.61 -4.28
C VAL A 489 73.75 -62.08 -4.66
N ALA A 490 74.89 -62.75 -4.87
CA ALA A 490 74.97 -64.16 -5.26
C ALA A 490 74.19 -65.08 -4.27
N PRO A 491 73.53 -66.14 -4.77
CA PRO A 491 72.75 -67.04 -3.92
C PRO A 491 73.66 -67.89 -3.04
N LYS A 492 73.36 -67.93 -1.74
CA LYS A 492 73.82 -69.00 -0.83
C LYS A 492 72.99 -70.26 -1.12
N PRO A 493 73.59 -71.45 -1.21
CA PRO A 493 72.87 -72.69 -1.49
C PRO A 493 71.99 -73.08 -0.29
N GLY A 494 70.68 -73.02 -0.47
CA GLY A 494 69.70 -73.56 0.48
C GLY A 494 69.30 -74.98 0.07
N THR A 495 69.45 -75.90 1.01
CA THR A 495 69.22 -77.35 0.96
C THR A 495 67.74 -77.72 0.80
N SER A 496 67.22 -77.59 -0.42
CA SER A 496 65.89 -78.14 -0.77
C SER A 496 65.98 -78.97 -2.05
N GLY A 497 65.50 -80.22 -2.01
CA GLY A 497 65.43 -81.12 -3.16
C GLY A 497 63.98 -81.35 -3.61
N ARG A 498 63.74 -81.42 -4.93
CA ARG A 498 62.45 -81.86 -5.51
C ARG A 498 62.72 -83.00 -6.48
N ALA A 499 62.05 -84.14 -6.28
CA ALA A 499 62.12 -85.27 -7.19
C ALA A 499 60.72 -85.60 -7.72
N SER A 500 60.59 -85.79 -9.04
CA SER A 500 59.37 -86.21 -9.70
C SER A 500 59.56 -87.60 -10.29
N LEU A 501 58.62 -88.52 -10.01
CA LEU A 501 58.66 -89.88 -10.56
C LEU A 501 57.35 -90.18 -11.29
N ARG A 502 57.42 -90.99 -12.36
CA ARG A 502 56.25 -91.45 -13.11
C ARG A 502 56.18 -92.96 -13.09
N GLY A 503 55.14 -93.50 -12.43
CA GLY A 503 54.93 -94.95 -12.28
C GLY A 503 55.79 -95.59 -11.17
N ARG A 504 55.44 -96.83 -10.79
CA ARG A 504 56.02 -97.52 -9.62
C ARG A 504 57.54 -97.76 -9.69
N GLY A 505 58.13 -97.78 -10.89
CA GLY A 505 59.56 -98.04 -11.08
C GLY A 505 60.50 -96.95 -10.54
N GLY A 506 60.01 -95.72 -10.34
CA GLY A 506 60.82 -94.60 -9.82
C GLY A 506 60.74 -94.41 -8.31
N LEU A 507 59.92 -95.19 -7.60
CA LEU A 507 59.64 -94.99 -6.18
C LEU A 507 60.86 -95.30 -5.28
N SER A 508 61.66 -96.31 -5.63
CA SER A 508 62.86 -96.68 -4.87
C SER A 508 63.90 -95.57 -4.88
N SER A 509 64.18 -95.00 -6.06
CA SER A 509 65.14 -93.91 -6.23
C SER A 509 64.78 -92.66 -5.40
N VAL A 510 63.50 -92.26 -5.40
CA VAL A 510 63.08 -91.09 -4.61
C VAL A 510 63.05 -91.41 -3.11
N SER A 511 62.76 -92.66 -2.73
CA SER A 511 62.83 -93.09 -1.33
C SER A 511 64.27 -93.10 -0.80
N ASP A 512 65.24 -93.49 -1.62
CA ASP A 512 66.65 -93.51 -1.24
C ASP A 512 67.21 -92.09 -1.12
N GLN A 513 66.84 -91.18 -2.03
CA GLN A 513 67.20 -89.76 -1.95
C GLN A 513 66.60 -89.07 -0.72
N LEU A 514 65.35 -89.38 -0.39
CA LEU A 514 64.71 -88.84 0.81
C LEU A 514 65.38 -89.40 2.08
N ARG A 515 65.75 -90.68 2.09
CA ARG A 515 66.44 -91.31 3.22
C ARG A 515 67.80 -90.67 3.46
N GLU A 516 68.59 -90.49 2.41
CA GLU A 516 69.88 -89.80 2.49
C GLU A 516 69.73 -88.34 2.95
N PHE A 517 68.68 -87.65 2.50
CA PHE A 517 68.41 -86.27 2.93
C PHE A 517 68.03 -86.18 4.42
N VAL A 518 67.24 -87.12 4.93
CA VAL A 518 66.89 -87.20 6.36
C VAL A 518 68.10 -87.58 7.21
N ASP A 519 68.93 -88.53 6.75
CA ASP A 519 70.15 -88.94 7.46
C ASP A 519 71.18 -87.79 7.58
N GLN A 520 71.20 -86.87 6.61
CA GLN A 520 72.03 -85.67 6.64
C GLN A 520 71.47 -84.56 7.55
N HIS A 521 70.20 -84.66 7.97
CA HIS A 521 69.52 -83.64 8.80
C HIS A 521 68.72 -84.32 9.96
N PRO A 522 69.39 -85.05 10.87
CA PRO A 522 68.73 -85.94 11.84
C PRO A 522 67.92 -85.21 12.93
N ASP A 523 68.23 -83.95 13.21
CA ASP A 523 67.60 -83.15 14.26
C ASP A 523 66.60 -82.11 13.71
N GLU A 524 66.32 -82.12 12.40
CA GLU A 524 65.41 -81.18 11.73
C GLU A 524 64.09 -81.85 11.30
N ASN A 525 62.99 -81.09 11.35
CA ASN A 525 61.68 -81.56 10.90
C ASN A 525 61.59 -81.56 9.38
N VAL A 526 61.75 -82.73 8.76
CA VAL A 526 61.61 -82.89 7.30
C VAL A 526 60.13 -83.07 6.93
N VAL A 527 59.56 -82.12 6.18
CA VAL A 527 58.19 -82.18 5.68
C VAL A 527 58.18 -82.71 4.25
N VAL A 528 57.42 -83.78 3.99
CA VAL A 528 57.30 -84.40 2.66
C VAL A 528 55.88 -84.25 2.13
N GLU A 529 55.72 -83.44 1.07
CA GLU A 529 54.44 -83.23 0.39
C GLU A 529 54.42 -83.93 -0.97
N TRP A 530 53.32 -84.65 -1.27
CA TRP A 530 53.12 -85.32 -2.56
C TRP A 530 51.89 -84.76 -3.27
N ARG A 531 52.04 -84.45 -4.57
CA ARG A 531 50.95 -84.06 -5.46
C ARG A 531 51.03 -84.82 -6.77
N VAL A 532 49.89 -85.11 -7.39
CA VAL A 532 49.82 -85.68 -8.74
C VAL A 532 49.73 -84.51 -9.72
N GLU A 533 50.62 -84.46 -10.72
CA GLU A 533 50.61 -83.51 -11.85
C GLU A 533 50.23 -84.18 -13.16
#